data_AF-A0A8U1H4C9-F1
#
_entry.id   AF-A0A8U1H4C9-F1
#
_cell.length_a   1.000
_cell.length_b   1.000
_cell.length_c   1.000
_cell.angle_alpha   90.00
_cell.angle_beta   90.00
_cell.angle_gamma   90.00
#
_symmetry.space_group_name_H-M   'P 1'
#
loop_
_entity.id
_entity.type
_entity.pdbx_description
1 polymer ?
#
loop_
_entity_poly.entity_id
_entity_poly.type
_entity_poly.pdbx_seq_one_letter_code
_entity_poly.pdbx_strand_id
1 'polypeptide(L)'
;MTSGSFFQEEDFLCPVCFDIFRDPVVLPCSHSAYPVTLDPNTAHPDVLLYPDMVTFRARNSGEREEMETPVPDTPERFNLYEGILCSEGFDSETHTWDVEVRNEYLQRFGYSRDWALGVVEESVSRKGVIEKGGWRLEQHGGVYTVRSVPEPPITLSLKLSPRGSE
;
A
#
# COMPACT_ATOMS: atom_id res chain seq x y z
N MET A 1 -12.12 -21.66 23.05
CA MET A 1 -12.27 -22.07 21.63
C MET A 1 -11.20 -21.34 20.85
N THR A 2 -10.04 -21.98 20.74
CA THR A 2 -8.83 -21.49 20.05
C THR A 2 -8.88 -21.92 18.59
N SER A 3 -8.61 -20.99 17.66
CA SER A 3 -7.90 -21.24 16.40
C SER A 3 -7.91 -19.96 15.54
N GLY A 4 -7.12 -18.96 15.94
CA GLY A 4 -6.61 -17.98 14.98
C GLY A 4 -5.32 -18.56 14.43
N SER A 5 -5.31 -18.91 13.14
CA SER A 5 -4.10 -19.41 12.48
C SER A 5 -3.04 -18.30 12.49
N PHE A 6 -2.08 -18.42 13.41
CA PHE A 6 -0.83 -17.69 13.32
C PHE A 6 -0.01 -18.35 12.21
N PHE A 7 0.13 -17.68 11.07
CA PHE A 7 1.14 -18.06 10.10
C PHE A 7 2.52 -17.85 10.74
N GLN A 8 3.39 -18.83 10.60
CA GLN A 8 4.74 -18.85 11.20
C GLN A 8 5.75 -18.43 10.13
N GLU A 9 6.97 -18.05 10.53
CA GLU A 9 8.06 -17.61 9.62
C GLU A 9 8.33 -18.61 8.47
N GLU A 10 7.94 -19.86 8.69
CA GLU A 10 7.98 -21.01 7.79
C GLU A 10 7.10 -20.87 6.53
N ASP A 11 6.06 -20.03 6.56
CA ASP A 11 5.16 -19.81 5.42
C ASP A 11 5.78 -18.91 4.34
N PHE A 12 6.88 -18.24 4.66
CA PHE A 12 7.63 -17.35 3.75
C PHE A 12 8.92 -17.99 3.22
N LEU A 13 9.13 -19.28 3.51
CA LEU A 13 10.30 -20.03 3.10
C LEU A 13 10.03 -20.80 1.80
N CYS A 14 10.99 -20.79 0.89
CA CYS A 14 10.94 -21.67 -0.27
C CYS A 14 11.00 -23.15 0.20
N PRO A 15 10.06 -24.03 -0.21
CA PRO A 15 10.03 -25.43 0.24
C PRO A 15 11.20 -26.28 -0.30
N VAL A 16 12.03 -25.70 -1.17
CA VAL A 16 13.20 -26.35 -1.77
C VAL A 16 14.48 -25.96 -1.04
N CYS A 17 14.68 -24.68 -0.73
CA CYS A 17 15.92 -24.19 -0.11
C CYS A 17 15.77 -23.69 1.34
N PHE A 18 14.55 -23.56 1.85
CA PHE A 18 14.24 -23.07 3.19
C PHE A 18 14.77 -21.66 3.51
N ASP A 19 15.03 -20.86 2.47
CA ASP A 19 15.34 -19.43 2.60
C ASP A 19 14.06 -18.59 2.41
N ILE A 20 14.03 -17.44 3.10
CA ILE A 20 13.02 -16.40 2.88
C ILE A 20 13.12 -15.95 1.41
N PHE A 21 11.99 -15.82 0.71
CA PHE A 21 11.97 -15.30 -0.67
C PHE A 21 12.65 -13.91 -0.72
N ARG A 22 13.91 -13.90 -1.11
CA ARG A 22 14.76 -12.69 -1.26
C ARG A 22 15.11 -12.40 -2.71
N ASP A 23 14.84 -13.32 -3.63
CA ASP A 23 15.21 -13.21 -5.04
C ASP A 23 13.98 -13.16 -5.96
N PRO A 24 14.02 -12.34 -7.03
CA PRO A 24 12.91 -12.22 -7.97
C PRO A 24 12.67 -13.56 -8.68
N VAL A 25 11.39 -13.88 -8.91
CA VAL A 25 11.05 -14.96 -9.84
C VAL A 25 11.34 -14.46 -11.24
N VAL A 26 12.39 -15.00 -11.87
CA VAL A 26 12.66 -14.79 -13.29
C VAL A 26 11.70 -15.66 -14.08
N LEU A 27 10.70 -15.04 -14.68
CA LEU A 27 9.76 -15.72 -15.57
C LEU A 27 10.51 -16.17 -16.85
N PRO A 28 10.03 -17.21 -17.58
CA PRO A 28 10.64 -17.64 -18.85
C PRO A 28 10.78 -16.54 -19.92
N CYS A 29 10.03 -15.44 -19.77
CA CYS A 29 10.12 -14.24 -20.60
C CYS A 29 11.21 -13.25 -20.16
N SER A 30 12.09 -13.61 -19.21
CA SER A 30 13.16 -12.76 -18.64
C SER A 30 12.68 -11.52 -17.88
N HIS A 31 11.42 -11.46 -17.48
CA HIS A 31 10.91 -10.46 -16.55
C HIS A 31 11.10 -10.96 -15.11
N SER A 32 11.58 -10.08 -14.22
CA SER A 32 11.62 -10.29 -12.78
C SER A 32 10.29 -9.84 -12.16
N ALA A 33 9.62 -10.74 -11.44
CA ALA A 33 8.55 -10.36 -10.54
C ALA A 33 9.12 -10.25 -9.13
N TYR A 34 9.18 -9.02 -8.59
CA TYR A 34 9.49 -8.78 -7.19
C TYR A 34 8.17 -8.48 -6.47
N PRO A 35 7.78 -9.24 -5.44
CA PRO A 35 6.64 -8.84 -4.64
C PRO A 35 6.97 -7.51 -3.97
N VAL A 36 6.14 -6.50 -4.23
CA VAL A 36 6.22 -5.24 -3.50
C VAL A 36 5.80 -5.52 -2.06
N THR A 37 6.77 -5.64 -1.16
CA THR A 37 6.54 -5.82 0.28
C THR A 37 6.53 -4.47 0.99
N LEU A 38 5.73 -4.36 2.04
CA LEU A 38 5.46 -3.13 2.76
C LEU A 38 6.28 -3.02 4.04
N ASP A 39 6.80 -1.83 4.35
CA ASP A 39 7.60 -1.58 5.54
C ASP A 39 6.76 -1.05 6.71
N PRO A 40 6.57 -1.83 7.80
CA PRO A 40 5.82 -1.40 8.97
C PRO A 40 6.45 -0.22 9.72
N ASN A 41 7.73 0.07 9.51
CA ASN A 41 8.38 1.25 10.10
C ASN A 41 7.90 2.56 9.47
N THR A 42 7.43 2.49 8.22
CA THR A 42 6.90 3.66 7.51
C THR A 42 5.40 3.87 7.75
N ALA A 43 4.70 2.81 8.18
CA ALA A 43 3.24 2.78 8.31
C ALA A 43 2.71 3.81 9.32
N HIS A 44 1.67 4.54 8.94
CA HIS A 44 0.93 5.36 9.89
C HIS A 44 0.38 4.51 11.06
N PRO A 45 0.26 5.04 12.30
CA PRO A 45 -0.26 4.28 13.44
C PRO A 45 -1.66 3.68 13.25
N ASP A 46 -2.49 4.32 12.43
CA ASP A 46 -3.82 3.84 12.05
C ASP A 46 -3.81 2.92 10.82
N VAL A 47 -2.64 2.46 10.34
CA VAL A 47 -2.53 1.43 9.30
C VAL A 47 -2.29 0.07 9.94
N LEU A 48 -3.10 -0.90 9.53
CA LEU A 48 -2.98 -2.31 9.90
C LEU A 48 -2.38 -3.07 8.72
N LEU A 49 -1.12 -3.49 8.87
CA LEU A 49 -0.43 -4.37 7.93
C LEU A 49 -0.79 -5.83 8.27
N TYR A 50 -1.19 -6.61 7.26
CA TYR A 50 -1.46 -8.03 7.44
C TYR A 50 -0.15 -8.84 7.44
N PRO A 51 -0.17 -10.08 7.96
CA PRO A 51 1.03 -10.92 8.02
C PRO A 51 1.68 -11.22 6.67
N ASP A 52 0.92 -11.13 5.57
CA ASP A 52 1.44 -11.33 4.21
C ASP A 52 2.36 -10.20 3.72
N MET A 53 2.47 -9.10 4.48
CA MET A 53 3.32 -7.95 4.20
C MET A 53 3.01 -7.22 2.89
N VAL A 54 1.90 -7.55 2.22
CA VAL A 54 1.48 -6.97 0.94
C VAL A 54 0.05 -6.44 0.99
N THR A 55 -0.73 -6.88 1.99
CA THR A 55 -2.08 -6.42 2.24
C THR A 55 -2.09 -5.50 3.45
N PHE A 56 -2.79 -4.37 3.38
CA PHE A 56 -3.02 -3.50 4.53
C PHE A 56 -4.43 -2.89 4.49
N ARG A 57 -4.88 -2.34 5.62
CA ARG A 57 -6.08 -1.51 5.70
C ARG A 57 -5.92 -0.39 6.71
N ALA A 58 -6.69 0.67 6.54
CA ALA A 58 -6.86 1.66 7.61
C ALA A 58 -7.73 1.09 8.74
N ARG A 59 -7.30 1.36 9.97
CA ARG A 59 -7.98 1.03 11.21
C ARG A 59 -9.32 1.76 11.29
N ASN A 60 -10.30 1.13 11.93
CA ASN A 60 -11.58 1.76 12.22
C ASN A 60 -11.50 2.59 13.50
N SER A 61 -12.33 3.61 13.63
CA SER A 61 -12.34 4.51 14.80
C SER A 61 -12.41 3.77 16.15
N GLY A 62 -13.16 2.67 16.22
CA GLY A 62 -13.29 1.86 17.44
C GLY A 62 -12.10 0.95 17.77
N GLU A 63 -11.20 0.69 16.82
CA GLU A 63 -10.03 -0.19 17.04
C GLU A 63 -8.82 0.57 17.62
N ARG A 64 -8.89 1.90 17.75
CA ARG A 64 -7.75 2.74 18.18
C ARG A 64 -7.48 2.67 19.68
N GLU A 65 -8.51 2.38 20.46
CA GLU A 65 -8.42 2.28 21.93
C GLU A 65 -7.72 0.99 22.40
N GLU A 66 -7.62 -0.03 21.53
CA GLU A 66 -6.99 -1.33 21.84
C GLU A 66 -5.45 -1.30 21.80
N MET A 67 -4.83 -0.16 21.50
CA MET A 67 -3.38 -0.10 21.41
C MET A 67 -2.73 -0.05 22.80
N GLU A 68 -2.21 -1.20 23.26
CA GLU A 68 -1.56 -1.33 24.57
C GLU A 68 -0.30 -0.47 24.74
N THR A 69 0.37 -0.11 23.62
CA THR A 69 1.57 0.75 23.61
C THR A 69 1.57 1.69 22.41
N PRO A 70 1.89 2.99 22.56
CA PRO A 70 1.98 3.93 21.44
C PRO A 70 3.03 3.51 20.40
N VAL A 71 2.71 3.59 19.10
CA VAL A 71 3.72 3.44 18.05
C VAL A 71 4.71 4.61 18.12
N PRO A 72 6.03 4.37 18.12
CA PRO A 72 7.03 5.45 18.06
C PRO A 72 6.94 6.26 16.76
N ASP A 73 7.03 7.59 16.88
CA ASP A 73 7.05 8.51 15.74
C ASP A 73 8.49 8.71 15.22
N THR A 74 8.98 7.78 14.39
CA THR A 74 10.31 7.82 13.78
C THR A 74 10.31 8.63 12.47
N PRO A 75 11.42 9.20 11.98
CA PRO A 75 11.45 10.01 10.76
C PRO A 75 10.84 9.35 9.51
N GLU A 76 10.94 8.03 9.41
CA GLU A 76 10.46 7.20 8.31
C GLU A 76 8.93 7.02 8.32
N ARG A 77 8.30 7.21 9.48
CA ARG A 77 6.87 6.95 9.70
C ARG A 77 5.98 8.08 9.20
N PHE A 78 4.91 7.76 8.50
CA PHE A 78 3.85 8.74 8.23
C PHE A 78 3.10 9.12 9.50
N ASN A 79 2.88 10.42 9.71
CA ASN A 79 2.09 10.92 10.85
C ASN A 79 0.79 11.67 10.46
N LEU A 80 0.63 11.99 9.18
CA LEU A 80 -0.55 12.71 8.67
C LEU A 80 -1.38 11.85 7.71
N TYR A 81 -0.71 11.17 6.78
CA TYR A 81 -1.38 10.30 5.82
C TYR A 81 -1.46 8.89 6.37
N GLU A 82 -2.62 8.23 6.27
CA GLU A 82 -2.83 6.81 6.60
C GLU A 82 -2.19 5.88 5.55
N GLY A 83 -0.91 6.11 5.26
CA GLY A 83 -0.13 5.43 4.24
C GLY A 83 0.94 4.52 4.82
N ILE A 84 1.54 3.75 3.92
CA ILE A 84 2.67 2.84 4.14
C ILE A 84 3.49 2.81 2.86
N LEU A 85 4.81 2.69 2.97
CA LEU A 85 5.73 2.55 1.84
C LEU A 85 6.13 1.10 1.65
N CYS A 86 6.63 0.82 0.45
CA CYS A 86 7.38 -0.39 0.16
C CYS A 86 8.69 -0.40 0.95
N SER A 87 9.21 -1.60 1.26
CA SER A 87 10.52 -1.76 1.90
C SER A 87 11.69 -1.37 1.02
N GLU A 88 11.50 -1.40 -0.29
CA GLU A 88 12.54 -1.10 -1.28
C GLU A 88 12.17 0.12 -2.11
N GLY A 89 13.15 0.99 -2.30
CA GLY A 89 13.12 2.09 -3.25
C GLY A 89 13.75 1.68 -4.59
N PHE A 90 13.51 2.50 -5.61
CA PHE A 90 14.04 2.31 -6.95
C PHE A 90 14.80 3.57 -7.38
N ASP A 91 15.97 3.40 -7.99
CA ASP A 91 16.83 4.50 -8.47
C ASP A 91 17.03 4.48 -10.00
N SER A 92 16.61 3.40 -10.65
CA SER A 92 16.81 3.13 -12.07
C SER A 92 15.82 2.07 -12.57
N GLU A 93 15.80 1.82 -13.88
CA GLU A 93 14.91 0.85 -14.55
C GLU A 93 13.42 1.23 -14.56
N THR A 94 12.59 0.32 -15.07
CA THR A 94 11.13 0.46 -15.14
C THR A 94 10.49 -0.61 -14.27
N HIS A 95 9.71 -0.18 -13.28
CA HIS A 95 9.04 -1.04 -12.32
C HIS A 95 7.54 -0.96 -12.51
N THR A 96 6.84 -2.06 -12.29
CA THR A 96 5.38 -2.13 -12.40
C THR A 96 4.84 -3.04 -11.31
N TRP A 97 3.74 -2.61 -10.70
CA TRP A 97 3.03 -3.36 -9.69
C TRP A 97 1.53 -3.17 -9.88
N ASP A 98 0.78 -4.19 -9.50
CA ASP A 98 -0.68 -4.17 -9.50
C ASP A 98 -1.18 -4.04 -8.06
N VAL A 99 -2.21 -3.20 -7.86
CA VAL A 99 -2.83 -3.00 -6.55
C VAL A 99 -4.32 -3.31 -6.66
N GLU A 100 -4.76 -4.29 -5.88
CA GLU A 100 -6.18 -4.58 -5.72
C GLU A 100 -6.79 -3.62 -4.68
N VAL A 101 -7.68 -2.72 -5.13
CA VAL A 101 -8.45 -1.86 -4.21
C VAL A 101 -9.78 -2.52 -3.89
N ARG A 102 -9.91 -3.03 -2.66
CA ARG A 102 -11.15 -3.64 -2.18
C ARG A 102 -12.15 -2.59 -1.73
N ASN A 103 -13.35 -2.65 -2.28
CA ASN A 103 -14.39 -1.65 -2.00
C ASN A 103 -15.54 -2.21 -1.15
N GLU A 104 -15.19 -2.78 0.00
CA GLU A 104 -16.15 -3.33 0.96
C GLU A 104 -17.14 -2.26 1.45
N TYR A 105 -16.67 -1.01 1.59
CA TYR A 105 -17.48 0.11 2.02
C TYR A 105 -18.52 0.52 0.98
N LEU A 106 -18.21 0.49 -0.32
CA LEU A 106 -19.19 0.84 -1.34
C LEU A 106 -20.35 -0.16 -1.35
N GLN A 107 -20.06 -1.45 -1.18
CA GLN A 107 -21.09 -2.49 -1.10
C GLN A 107 -21.95 -2.37 0.16
N ARG A 108 -21.35 -2.01 1.30
CA ARG A 108 -22.05 -1.99 2.60
C ARG A 108 -22.72 -0.65 2.93
N PHE A 109 -22.09 0.46 2.57
CA PHE A 109 -22.48 1.81 3.00
C PHE A 109 -22.76 2.76 1.83
N GLY A 110 -22.61 2.32 0.58
CA GLY A 110 -22.92 3.13 -0.60
C GLY A 110 -21.88 4.20 -0.93
N TYR A 111 -20.71 4.19 -0.27
CA TYR A 111 -19.58 5.05 -0.62
C TYR A 111 -18.25 4.29 -0.55
N SER A 112 -17.31 4.65 -1.42
CA SER A 112 -15.93 4.14 -1.36
C SER A 112 -15.14 4.90 -0.31
N ARG A 113 -14.26 4.21 0.41
CA ARG A 113 -13.19 4.92 1.13
C ARG A 113 -12.29 5.61 0.11
N ASP A 114 -11.80 6.78 0.50
CA ASP A 114 -10.77 7.48 -0.22
C ASP A 114 -9.47 6.67 -0.15
N TRP A 115 -8.69 6.71 -1.21
CA TRP A 115 -7.38 6.07 -1.25
C TRP A 115 -6.46 6.83 -2.18
N ALA A 116 -5.15 6.65 -1.97
CA ALA A 116 -4.11 7.15 -2.84
C ALA A 116 -3.07 6.07 -3.08
N LEU A 117 -2.53 6.02 -4.30
CA LEU A 117 -1.42 5.16 -4.70
C LEU A 117 -0.40 6.00 -5.45
N GLY A 118 0.88 5.80 -5.20
CA GLY A 118 1.90 6.60 -5.85
C GLY A 118 3.31 6.23 -5.47
N VAL A 119 4.22 7.15 -5.78
CA VAL A 119 5.64 7.09 -5.46
C VAL A 119 6.06 8.37 -4.77
N VAL A 120 7.03 8.26 -3.86
CA VAL A 120 7.61 9.39 -3.15
C VAL A 120 9.12 9.22 -3.12
N GLU A 121 9.85 10.32 -3.30
CA GLU A 121 11.29 10.35 -3.16
C GLU A 121 11.70 9.93 -1.74
N GLU A 122 12.81 9.21 -1.62
CA GLU A 122 13.36 8.77 -0.34
C GLU A 122 13.63 9.96 0.59
N SER A 123 14.13 11.07 0.03
CA SER A 123 14.54 12.26 0.78
C SER A 123 13.41 13.11 1.36
N VAL A 124 12.17 12.89 0.92
CA VAL A 124 11.01 13.70 1.34
C VAL A 124 10.71 13.50 2.84
N SER A 125 10.15 14.49 3.52
CA SER A 125 9.69 14.28 4.91
C SER A 125 8.39 13.47 4.92
N ARG A 126 8.28 12.51 5.85
CA ARG A 126 7.03 11.75 6.07
C ARG A 126 6.15 12.43 7.13
N LYS A 127 6.54 13.64 7.54
CA LYS A 127 5.88 14.45 8.57
C LYS A 127 5.05 15.56 7.94
N GLY A 128 3.76 15.57 8.27
CA GLY A 128 2.82 16.57 7.78
C GLY A 128 2.53 16.43 6.28
N VAL A 129 2.26 17.56 5.64
CA VAL A 129 1.88 17.61 4.23
C VAL A 129 3.13 17.41 3.35
N ILE A 130 3.01 16.52 2.36
CA ILE A 130 4.06 16.36 1.34
C ILE A 130 3.83 17.40 0.25
N GLU A 131 4.71 18.39 0.18
CA GLU A 131 4.62 19.54 -0.75
C GLU A 131 5.46 19.38 -2.03
N LYS A 132 6.28 18.33 -2.15
CA LYS A 132 7.10 18.05 -3.34
C LYS A 132 7.65 16.63 -3.32
N GLY A 133 8.23 16.20 -4.45
CA GLY A 133 8.94 14.92 -4.55
C GLY A 133 8.02 13.71 -4.43
N GLY A 134 6.73 13.87 -4.77
CA GLY A 134 5.75 12.79 -4.73
C GLY A 134 4.77 12.89 -5.88
N TRP A 135 4.41 11.74 -6.44
CA TRP A 135 3.40 11.60 -7.47
C TRP A 135 2.38 10.58 -6.99
N ARG A 136 1.08 10.88 -7.08
CA ARG A 136 0.03 9.95 -6.63
C ARG A 136 -1.26 10.08 -7.43
N LEU A 137 -1.88 8.94 -7.68
CA LEU A 137 -3.27 8.79 -8.09
C LEU A 137 -4.13 8.71 -6.82
N GLU A 138 -5.17 9.55 -6.76
CA GLU A 138 -6.12 9.58 -5.66
C GLU A 138 -7.53 9.27 -6.18
N GLN A 139 -8.32 8.61 -5.35
CA GLN A 139 -9.76 8.47 -5.54
C GLN A 139 -10.46 9.11 -4.34
N HIS A 140 -11.39 10.02 -4.63
CA HIS A 140 -12.23 10.66 -3.64
C HIS A 140 -13.68 10.76 -4.15
N GLY A 141 -14.62 10.13 -3.46
CA GLY A 141 -16.05 10.22 -3.82
C GLY A 141 -16.40 9.78 -5.25
N GLY A 142 -15.58 8.89 -5.85
CA GLY A 142 -15.73 8.40 -7.22
C GLY A 142 -14.95 9.22 -8.27
N VAL A 143 -14.34 10.33 -7.87
CA VAL A 143 -13.50 11.17 -8.72
C VAL A 143 -12.05 10.72 -8.59
N TYR A 144 -11.38 10.55 -9.73
CA TYR A 144 -9.98 10.13 -9.79
C TYR A 144 -9.11 11.31 -10.18
N THR A 145 -8.03 11.56 -9.45
CA THR A 145 -7.17 12.73 -9.64
C THR A 145 -5.70 12.33 -9.52
N VAL A 146 -4.86 12.82 -10.43
CA VAL A 146 -3.40 12.69 -10.32
C VAL A 146 -2.84 13.97 -9.70
N ARG A 147 -1.98 13.82 -8.68
CA ARG A 147 -1.30 14.92 -8.00
C ARG A 147 0.22 14.75 -8.07
N SER A 148 0.90 15.84 -8.38
CA SER A 148 2.36 15.94 -8.38
C SER A 148 2.74 17.39 -8.07
N VAL A 149 2.84 17.73 -6.78
CA VAL A 149 3.08 19.12 -6.34
C VAL A 149 4.46 19.60 -6.84
N PRO A 150 4.59 20.83 -7.39
CA PRO A 150 3.64 21.95 -7.37
C PRO A 150 2.61 22.00 -8.50
N GLU A 151 2.57 21.01 -9.39
CA GLU A 151 1.67 21.04 -10.53
C GLU A 151 0.19 20.95 -10.10
N PRO A 152 -0.71 21.63 -10.83
CA PRO A 152 -2.14 21.57 -10.54
C PRO A 152 -2.65 20.12 -10.68
N PRO A 153 -3.61 19.69 -9.85
CA PRO A 153 -4.18 18.35 -9.95
C PRO A 153 -4.86 18.12 -11.30
N ILE A 154 -4.72 16.91 -11.85
CA ILE A 154 -5.34 16.51 -13.12
C ILE A 154 -6.47 15.53 -12.81
N THR A 155 -7.72 15.90 -13.12
CA THR A 155 -8.87 15.00 -12.98
C THR A 155 -8.95 14.03 -14.14
N LEU A 156 -9.07 12.73 -13.84
CA LEU A 156 -9.21 11.67 -14.83
C LEU A 156 -10.68 11.34 -15.10
N SER A 157 -11.05 11.26 -16.37
CA SER A 157 -12.36 10.79 -16.81
C SER A 157 -12.26 9.31 -17.17
N LEU A 158 -12.70 8.43 -16.26
CA LEU A 158 -12.74 7.00 -16.53
C LEU A 158 -13.90 6.67 -17.47
N LYS A 159 -13.57 6.10 -18.64
CA LYS A 159 -14.56 5.47 -19.50
C LYS A 159 -14.71 4.02 -19.07
N LEU A 160 -15.80 3.69 -18.38
CA LEU A 160 -16.16 2.30 -18.13
C LEU A 160 -16.52 1.65 -19.48
N SER A 161 -15.72 0.69 -19.93
CA SER A 161 -16.18 -0.23 -20.96
C SER A 161 -17.25 -1.14 -20.34
N PRO A 162 -18.38 -1.40 -21.01
CA PRO A 162 -19.31 -2.42 -20.56
C PRO A 162 -18.53 -3.74 -20.47
N ARG A 163 -18.59 -4.41 -19.32
CA ARG A 163 -18.06 -5.77 -19.21
C ARG A 163 -18.74 -6.60 -20.29
N GLY A 164 -17.96 -7.15 -21.22
CA GLY A 164 -18.47 -8.08 -22.21
C GLY A 164 -19.15 -9.22 -21.47
N SER A 165 -20.42 -9.44 -21.75
CA SER A 165 -21.10 -10.68 -21.42
C SER A 165 -20.49 -11.78 -22.29
N GLU A 166 -19.64 -12.62 -21.70
CA GLU A 166 -19.42 -13.99 -22.20
C GLU A 166 -20.53 -14.90 -21.64
#